data_AF-A0A954IRV8-F1
#
_entry.id   AF-A0A954IRV8-F1
#
_cell.length_a   1.000
_cell.length_b   1.000
_cell.length_c   1.000
_cell.angle_alpha   90.00
_cell.angle_beta   90.00
_cell.angle_gamma   90.00
#
_symmetry.space_group_name_H-M   'P 1'
#
loop_
_entity.id
_entity.type
_entity.pdbx_description
1 polymer ?
#
loop_
_entity_poly.entity_id
_entity_poly.type
_entity_poly.pdbx_seq_one_letter_code
_entity_poly.pdbx_strand_id
1 'polypeptide(L)'
;MANRSHFNAGHRGMHALAKRGKRHSSHIESQPPNTTQHHVVVSDCLDLLRQLPDQSIQLIICDPPYNIQMADWDKHETYLDWANGWLTEAERVLQDSGNLVIFGGLQFQEEAGSGDLLSLMHHLRETSAMR
;
A
#
# COMPACT_ATOMS: atom_id res chain seq x y z
N MET A 1 22.39 9.17 19.61
CA MET A 1 21.09 8.82 20.20
C MET A 1 21.01 7.30 20.26
N ALA A 2 20.81 6.68 21.42
CA ALA A 2 20.77 5.21 21.50
C ALA A 2 19.59 4.67 20.67
N ASN A 3 19.83 3.61 19.89
CA ASN A 3 18.79 2.94 19.12
C ASN A 3 17.66 2.49 20.06
N ARG A 4 16.48 3.11 19.93
CA ARG A 4 15.31 2.86 20.79
C ARG A 4 14.79 1.41 20.69
N SER A 5 15.20 0.64 19.68
CA SER A 5 14.77 -0.76 19.52
C SER A 5 15.27 -1.69 20.62
N HIS A 6 16.44 -1.44 21.23
CA HIS A 6 16.99 -2.31 22.28
C HIS A 6 16.12 -2.37 23.55
N PHE A 7 15.31 -1.34 23.79
CA PHE A 7 14.39 -1.28 24.93
C PHE A 7 12.95 -1.65 24.57
N ASN A 8 12.67 -1.99 23.31
CA ASN A 8 11.33 -2.37 22.89
C ASN A 8 10.94 -3.74 23.50
N ALA A 9 9.88 -3.76 24.30
CA ALA A 9 9.44 -4.95 25.02
C ALA A 9 9.03 -6.09 24.07
N GLY A 10 8.42 -5.77 22.92
CA GLY A 10 8.05 -6.74 21.89
C GLY A 10 9.27 -7.40 21.27
N HIS A 11 10.27 -6.62 20.84
CA HIS A 11 11.53 -7.16 20.31
C HIS A 11 12.27 -8.04 21.32
N ARG A 12 12.34 -7.61 22.59
CA ARG A 12 12.92 -8.43 23.67
C ARG A 12 12.15 -9.73 23.88
N GLY A 13 10.81 -9.69 23.83
CA GLY A 13 9.94 -10.85 23.93
C GLY A 13 10.13 -11.85 22.78
N MET A 14 10.14 -11.36 21.54
CA MET A 14 10.41 -12.19 20.35
C MET A 14 11.79 -12.86 20.42
N HIS A 15 12.82 -12.12 20.84
CA HIS A 15 14.16 -12.66 21.01
C HIS A 15 14.25 -13.70 22.14
N ALA A 16 13.54 -13.48 23.26
CA ALA A 16 13.46 -14.45 24.35
C ALA A 16 12.71 -15.74 23.94
N LEU A 17 11.65 -15.63 23.12
CA LEU A 17 10.96 -16.78 22.53
C LEU A 17 11.90 -17.56 21.61
N ALA A 18 12.59 -16.87 20.69
CA ALA A 18 13.53 -17.50 19.76
C ALA A 18 14.64 -18.27 20.49
N LYS A 19 15.24 -17.68 21.54
CA LYS A 19 16.24 -18.35 22.40
C LYS A 19 15.74 -19.60 23.10
N ARG A 20 14.43 -19.72 23.31
CA ARG A 20 13.78 -20.89 23.92
C ARG A 20 13.27 -21.88 22.86
N GLY A 21 13.63 -21.71 21.59
CA GLY A 21 13.14 -22.53 20.48
C GLY A 21 11.64 -22.35 20.20
N LYS A 22 11.02 -21.29 20.74
CA LYS A 22 9.60 -20.97 20.52
C LYS A 22 9.46 -19.92 19.43
N ARG A 23 8.45 -20.06 18.59
CA ARG A 23 8.12 -19.09 17.53
C ARG A 23 7.11 -18.06 18.05
N HIS A 24 7.29 -16.80 17.66
CA HIS A 24 6.28 -15.78 17.88
C HIS A 24 5.09 -16.04 16.94
N SER A 25 3.89 -15.58 17.29
CA SER A 25 2.70 -15.74 16.43
C SER A 25 2.85 -15.07 15.06
N SER A 26 3.71 -14.06 14.96
CA SER A 26 4.05 -13.39 13.69
C SER A 26 5.16 -14.09 12.90
N HIS A 27 5.61 -15.28 13.32
CA HIS A 27 6.63 -16.02 12.58
C HIS A 27 6.03 -16.58 11.30
N ILE A 28 6.47 -16.05 10.16
CA ILE A 28 6.09 -16.55 8.84
C ILE A 28 7.20 -17.49 8.35
N GLU A 29 6.90 -18.77 8.15
CA GLU A 29 7.76 -19.65 7.35
C GLU A 29 7.58 -19.27 5.88
N SER A 30 8.52 -18.50 5.34
CA SER A 30 8.60 -18.28 3.89
C SER A 30 9.77 -19.07 3.34
N GLN A 31 9.51 -19.82 2.26
CA GLN A 31 10.57 -20.34 1.41
C GLN A 31 10.77 -19.35 0.27
N PRO A 32 11.97 -18.78 0.10
CA PRO A 32 12.22 -17.92 -1.04
C PRO A 32 12.05 -18.72 -2.34
N PRO A 33 11.49 -18.13 -3.39
CA PRO A 33 11.36 -18.82 -4.66
C PRO A 33 12.74 -19.13 -5.23
N ASN A 34 12.91 -20.32 -5.82
CA ASN A 34 14.16 -20.73 -6.46
C ASN A 34 14.54 -19.83 -7.64
N THR A 35 13.57 -19.16 -8.26
CA THR A 35 13.76 -18.23 -9.38
C THR A 35 12.70 -17.15 -9.30
N THR A 36 13.07 -15.91 -9.66
CA THR A 36 12.14 -14.77 -9.71
C THR A 36 11.97 -14.28 -11.15
N GLN A 37 10.80 -13.76 -11.46
CA GLN A 37 10.50 -13.10 -12.72
C GLN A 37 10.21 -11.62 -12.45
N HIS A 38 10.74 -10.75 -13.31
CA HIS A 38 10.65 -9.30 -13.17
C HIS A 38 10.11 -8.71 -14.46
N HIS A 39 9.07 -7.89 -14.36
CA HIS A 39 8.41 -7.25 -15.48
C HIS A 39 8.47 -5.74 -15.31
N VAL A 40 8.88 -5.04 -16.36
CA VAL A 40 8.87 -3.56 -16.43
C VAL A 40 8.01 -3.18 -17.62
N VAL A 41 6.98 -2.38 -17.37
CA VAL A 41 5.94 -2.06 -18.35
C VAL A 41 5.70 -0.55 -18.35
N VAL A 42 5.60 0.04 -19.55
CA VAL A 42 5.15 1.42 -19.75
C VAL A 42 3.70 1.37 -20.19
N SER A 43 2.78 1.72 -19.29
CA SER A 43 1.33 1.66 -19.51
C SER A 43 0.62 2.62 -18.56
N ASP A 44 -0.61 2.96 -18.88
CA ASP A 44 -1.56 3.42 -17.85
C ASP A 44 -1.73 2.31 -16.79
N CYS A 45 -1.78 2.71 -15.51
CA CYS A 45 -1.81 1.75 -14.41
C CYS A 45 -3.14 0.99 -14.33
N LEU A 46 -4.27 1.60 -14.70
CA LEU A 46 -5.57 0.94 -14.72
C LEU A 46 -5.61 -0.14 -15.79
N ASP A 47 -5.08 0.17 -16.96
CA ASP A 47 -5.03 -0.80 -18.06
C ASP A 47 -4.14 -2.00 -17.71
N LEU A 48 -3.04 -1.78 -16.98
CA LEU A 48 -2.21 -2.88 -16.47
C LEU A 48 -2.94 -3.67 -15.39
N LEU A 49 -3.54 -3.02 -14.40
CA LEU A 49 -4.23 -3.70 -13.30
C LEU A 49 -5.39 -4.56 -13.82
N ARG A 50 -6.17 -4.08 -14.80
CA ARG A 50 -7.26 -4.82 -15.44
C ARG A 50 -6.83 -6.13 -16.12
N GLN A 51 -5.56 -6.25 -16.49
CA GLN A 51 -5.01 -7.46 -17.08
C GLN A 51 -4.57 -8.49 -16.04
N LEU A 52 -4.43 -8.08 -14.77
CA LEU A 52 -4.04 -8.96 -13.68
C LEU A 52 -5.27 -9.72 -13.14
N PRO A 53 -5.14 -11.02 -12.82
CA PRO A 53 -6.23 -11.79 -12.20
C PRO A 53 -6.58 -11.26 -10.81
N ASP A 54 -7.81 -11.53 -10.37
CA ASP A 54 -8.24 -11.32 -8.99
C ASP A 54 -7.34 -12.07 -8.01
N GLN A 55 -7.07 -11.47 -6.85
CA GLN A 55 -6.29 -12.09 -5.76
C GLN A 55 -4.93 -12.66 -6.22
N SER A 56 -4.27 -12.01 -7.18
CA SER A 56 -2.99 -12.46 -7.73
C SER A 56 -1.76 -11.80 -7.10
N ILE A 57 -1.94 -10.68 -6.39
CA ILE A 57 -0.86 -9.84 -5.86
C ILE A 57 -0.81 -9.89 -4.33
N GLN A 58 0.38 -10.14 -3.77
CA GLN A 58 0.60 -10.20 -2.31
C GLN A 58 0.97 -8.84 -1.71
N LEU A 59 1.60 -7.94 -2.47
CA LEU A 59 2.02 -6.63 -2.00
C LEU A 59 1.97 -5.63 -3.15
N ILE A 60 1.27 -4.52 -2.94
CA ILE A 60 1.32 -3.35 -3.82
C ILE A 60 2.06 -2.23 -3.08
N ILE A 61 3.03 -1.64 -3.77
CA ILE A 61 3.76 -0.46 -3.32
C ILE A 61 3.39 0.67 -4.28
N CYS A 62 2.79 1.73 -3.76
CA CYS A 62 2.22 2.81 -4.57
C CYS A 62 2.69 4.17 -4.07
N ASP A 63 3.25 4.98 -4.97
CA ASP A 63 3.55 6.40 -4.75
C ASP A 63 2.81 7.19 -5.84
N PRO A 64 1.49 7.40 -5.69
CA PRO A 64 0.68 7.99 -6.74
C PRO A 64 1.00 9.49 -6.88
N PRO A 65 0.80 10.09 -8.07
CA PRO A 65 0.80 11.53 -8.17
C PRO A 65 -0.28 12.09 -7.22
N TYR A 66 0.10 13.10 -6.44
CA TYR A 66 -0.83 13.91 -5.66
C TYR A 66 -1.20 15.14 -6.47
N ASN A 67 -2.40 15.69 -6.25
CA ASN A 67 -3.01 16.78 -7.03
C ASN A 67 -2.29 18.15 -6.94
N ILE A 68 -0.99 18.14 -6.69
CA ILE A 68 -0.10 19.26 -6.54
C ILE A 68 0.31 19.65 -7.98
N GLN A 69 -0.35 20.66 -8.55
CA GLN A 69 -0.12 21.17 -9.92
C GLN A 69 -0.76 20.38 -11.08
N MET A 70 -2.02 19.96 -10.91
CA MET A 70 -2.80 19.45 -12.04
C MET A 70 -2.93 20.53 -13.12
N ALA A 71 -2.68 20.18 -14.39
CA ALA A 71 -2.77 21.14 -15.49
C ALA A 71 -4.24 21.41 -15.83
N ASP A 72 -4.56 22.60 -16.37
CA ASP A 72 -5.95 23.01 -16.67
C ASP A 72 -6.71 22.05 -17.62
N TRP A 73 -6.01 21.15 -18.32
CA TRP A 73 -6.60 20.16 -19.23
C TRP A 73 -6.91 18.80 -18.58
N ASP A 74 -6.50 18.57 -17.33
CA ASP A 74 -6.76 17.32 -16.60
C ASP A 74 -8.19 17.35 -16.05
N LYS A 75 -9.10 16.72 -16.80
CA LYS A 75 -10.55 16.70 -16.53
C LYS A 75 -10.91 15.59 -15.55
N HIS A 76 -10.66 15.79 -14.26
CA HIS A 76 -11.24 14.97 -13.20
C HIS A 76 -12.07 15.87 -12.27
N GLU A 77 -13.34 15.51 -12.03
CA GLU A 77 -14.23 16.28 -11.16
C GLU A 77 -13.64 16.40 -9.74
N THR A 78 -13.00 15.34 -9.25
CA THR A 78 -12.17 15.36 -8.05
C THR A 78 -10.98 14.38 -8.16
N TYR A 79 -9.90 14.63 -7.39
CA TYR A 79 -8.77 13.69 -7.26
C TYR A 79 -9.22 12.31 -6.76
N LEU A 80 -10.23 12.27 -5.89
CA LEU A 80 -10.76 11.03 -5.32
C LEU A 80 -11.41 10.15 -6.40
N ASP A 81 -12.13 10.73 -7.37
CA ASP A 81 -12.74 9.95 -8.45
C ASP A 81 -11.69 9.28 -9.33
N TRP A 82 -10.63 10.02 -9.65
CA TRP A 82 -9.47 9.47 -10.34
C TRP A 82 -8.79 8.36 -9.52
N ALA A 83 -8.58 8.61 -8.22
CA ALA A 83 -7.92 7.66 -7.33
C ALA A 83 -8.74 6.39 -7.12
N ASN A 84 -10.07 6.52 -7.02
CA ASN A 84 -10.98 5.42 -6.79
C ASN A 84 -10.90 4.35 -7.88
N GLY A 85 -10.60 4.75 -9.13
CA GLY A 85 -10.39 3.81 -10.23
C GLY A 85 -9.29 2.81 -9.93
N TRP A 86 -8.10 3.28 -9.53
CA TRP A 86 -6.95 2.39 -9.32
C TRP A 86 -6.98 1.73 -7.94
N LEU A 87 -7.63 2.36 -6.96
CA LEU A 87 -7.87 1.75 -5.65
C LEU A 87 -8.79 0.53 -5.73
N THR A 88 -9.86 0.62 -6.52
CA THR A 88 -10.79 -0.50 -6.74
C THR A 88 -10.08 -1.67 -7.40
N GLU A 89 -9.27 -1.40 -8.42
CA GLU A 89 -8.50 -2.44 -9.10
C GLU A 89 -7.37 -2.99 -8.24
N ALA A 90 -6.71 -2.16 -7.42
CA ALA A 90 -5.71 -2.60 -6.45
C ALA A 90 -6.34 -3.56 -5.42
N GLU A 91 -7.53 -3.26 -4.91
CA GLU A 91 -8.29 -4.15 -4.02
C GLU A 91 -8.61 -5.49 -4.70
N ARG A 92 -9.12 -5.46 -5.94
CA ARG A 92 -9.47 -6.68 -6.70
C ARG A 92 -8.27 -7.62 -6.89
N VAL A 93 -7.12 -7.08 -7.26
CA VAL A 93 -5.93 -7.91 -7.55
C VAL A 93 -5.19 -8.35 -6.29
N LEU A 94 -5.42 -7.71 -5.14
CA LEU A 94 -4.80 -8.10 -3.89
C LEU A 94 -5.39 -9.41 -3.35
N GLN A 95 -4.51 -10.28 -2.84
CA GLN A 95 -4.90 -11.43 -2.05
C GLN A 95 -5.57 -11.02 -0.74
N ASP A 96 -6.34 -11.91 -0.12
CA ASP A 96 -6.94 -11.68 1.21
C ASP A 96 -5.88 -11.40 2.29
N SER A 97 -4.67 -11.97 2.15
CA SER A 97 -3.50 -11.69 2.99
C SER A 97 -2.61 -10.57 2.45
N GLY A 98 -3.05 -9.92 1.38
CA GLY A 98 -2.33 -8.89 0.65
C GLY A 98 -2.21 -7.58 1.43
N ASN A 99 -1.23 -6.76 1.07
CA ASN A 99 -1.06 -5.43 1.66
C ASN A 99 -0.92 -4.36 0.57
N LEU A 100 -1.58 -3.22 0.78
CA LEU A 100 -1.40 -2.01 -0.02
C LEU A 100 -0.63 -0.97 0.80
N VAL A 101 0.52 -0.55 0.31
CA VAL A 101 1.34 0.51 0.93
C VAL A 101 1.31 1.73 0.02
N ILE A 102 0.68 2.81 0.50
CA ILE A 102 0.55 4.08 -0.22
C ILE A 102 1.46 5.12 0.45
N PHE A 103 2.37 5.69 -0.31
CA PHE A 103 3.18 6.83 0.10
C PHE A 103 2.44 8.13 -0.18
N GLY A 104 2.53 9.09 0.73
CA GLY A 104 1.91 10.40 0.56
C GLY A 104 2.24 11.38 1.67
N GLY A 105 2.15 12.68 1.36
CA GLY A 105 2.28 13.75 2.32
C GLY A 105 0.94 14.18 2.92
N LEU A 106 0.99 14.77 4.11
CA LEU A 106 -0.16 15.45 4.76
C LEU A 106 -0.13 16.97 4.56
N GLN A 107 0.87 17.49 3.84
CA GLN A 107 1.23 18.90 3.84
C GLN A 107 0.45 19.76 2.83
N PHE A 108 -0.39 19.15 1.99
CA PHE A 108 -1.05 19.85 0.88
C PHE A 108 -2.52 20.19 1.15
N GLN A 109 -2.96 20.15 2.42
CA GLN A 109 -4.36 20.46 2.77
C GLN A 109 -4.79 21.89 2.36
N GLU A 110 -3.87 22.86 2.40
CA GLU A 110 -4.17 24.24 2.03
C GLU A 110 -4.03 24.52 0.52
N GLU A 111 -3.18 23.77 -0.20
CA GLU A 111 -2.88 24.00 -1.63
C GLU A 111 -3.75 23.15 -2.58
N ALA A 112 -4.12 21.94 -2.17
CA ALA A 112 -4.88 21.01 -3.01
C ALA A 112 -6.39 21.11 -2.83
N GLY A 113 -6.87 21.71 -1.71
CA GLY A 113 -8.29 21.79 -1.34
C GLY A 113 -8.96 20.45 -0.99
N SER A 114 -8.59 19.35 -1.67
CA SER A 114 -8.99 17.96 -1.43
C SER A 114 -7.98 17.00 -2.09
N GLY A 115 -7.92 15.74 -1.65
CA GLY A 115 -7.08 14.71 -2.30
C GLY A 115 -5.70 14.50 -1.69
N ASP A 116 -5.55 14.79 -0.39
CA ASP A 116 -4.39 14.35 0.38
C ASP A 116 -4.50 12.87 0.77
N LEU A 117 -3.41 12.31 1.33
CA LEU A 117 -3.39 10.92 1.80
C LEU A 117 -4.52 10.64 2.81
N LEU A 118 -4.87 11.61 3.64
CA LEU A 118 -5.92 11.44 4.66
C LEU A 118 -7.31 11.26 4.03
N SER A 119 -7.63 12.06 3.01
CA SER A 119 -8.90 11.95 2.26
C SER A 119 -9.02 10.59 1.59
N LEU A 120 -7.92 10.12 0.99
CA LEU A 120 -7.84 8.83 0.32
C LEU A 120 -8.00 7.67 1.33
N MET A 121 -7.32 7.75 2.48
CA MET A 121 -7.47 6.77 3.56
C MET A 121 -8.89 6.77 4.16
N HIS A 122 -9.52 7.94 4.29
CA HIS A 122 -10.88 8.05 4.78
C HIS A 122 -11.86 7.37 3.82
N HIS A 123 -11.78 7.69 2.53
CA HIS A 123 -12.57 7.06 1.48
C HIS A 123 -12.43 5.53 1.49
N LEU A 124 -11.19 5.02 1.52
CA LEU A 124 -10.95 3.58 1.59
C LEU A 124 -11.61 2.91 2.80
N ARG A 125 -11.61 3.54 3.97
CA ARG A 125 -12.27 2.96 5.15
C ARG A 125 -13.78 2.82 4.99
N GLU A 126 -14.39 3.71 4.22
CA GLU A 126 -15.83 3.74 3.97
C GLU A 126 -16.24 2.79 2.84
N THR A 127 -15.44 2.70 1.78
CA THR A 127 -15.83 2.01 0.55
C THR A 127 -15.16 0.64 0.34
N SER A 128 -14.04 0.37 1.01
CA SER A 128 -13.23 -0.83 0.80
C SER A 128 -13.43 -1.88 1.90
N ALA A 129 -13.29 -3.15 1.53
CA ALA A 129 -13.19 -4.26 2.46
C ALA A 129 -11.76 -4.45 3.01
N MET A 130 -10.77 -3.73 2.47
CA MET A 130 -9.38 -3.69 2.96
C MET A 130 -9.32 -2.99 4.33
N ARG A 131 -9.53 -3.75 5.41
CA ARG A 131 -9.51 -3.26 6.80
C ARG A 131 -8.50 -3.99 7.67
#